data_AF-A0A0D2LTD5-F1
#
_entry.id   AF-A0A0D2LTD5-F1
#
_cell.length_a   1.000
_cell.length_b   1.000
_cell.length_c   1.000
_cell.angle_alpha   90.00
_cell.angle_beta   90.00
_cell.angle_gamma   90.00
#
_symmetry.space_group_name_H-M   'P 1'
#
loop_
_entity.id
_entity.type
_entity.pdbx_description
1 polymer ?
#
loop_
_entity_poly.entity_id
_entity_poly.type
_entity_poly.pdbx_seq_one_letter_code
_entity_poly.pdbx_strand_id
1 'polypeptide(L)'
;MPAHPGTHTQVRTVVFNLKDPNNPDLRGRVAAGHVPPEALAHMGAEEMASDARKVANAQIRKEMAAELVRGQSQMATTDQFQ
;
A
#
# COMPACT_ATOMS: atom_id res chain seq x y z
N MET A 1 0.82 -6.42 -23.17
CA MET A 1 1.07 -6.99 -21.83
C MET A 1 0.05 -8.09 -21.62
N PRO A 2 0.42 -9.37 -21.39
CA PRO A 2 -0.58 -10.41 -21.23
C PRO A 2 -1.20 -10.28 -19.83
N ALA A 3 -2.53 -10.20 -19.77
CA ALA A 3 -3.29 -10.28 -18.53
C ALA A 3 -3.02 -11.64 -17.87
N HIS A 4 -2.32 -11.63 -16.74
CA HIS A 4 -2.22 -12.83 -15.91
C HIS A 4 -3.58 -13.07 -15.26
N PRO A 5 -4.19 -14.26 -15.42
CA PRO A 5 -5.41 -14.58 -14.72
C PRO A 5 -5.18 -14.38 -13.23
N GLY A 6 -6.09 -13.67 -12.56
CA GLY A 6 -5.97 -13.30 -11.15
C GLY A 6 -5.52 -14.49 -10.33
N THR A 7 -4.32 -14.41 -9.77
CA THR A 7 -3.74 -15.54 -9.03
C THR A 7 -4.65 -15.86 -7.83
N HIS A 8 -4.64 -17.12 -7.39
CA HIS A 8 -5.46 -17.57 -6.27
C HIS A 8 -5.21 -16.75 -4.98
N THR A 9 -4.05 -16.11 -4.87
CA THR A 9 -3.67 -15.15 -3.83
C THR A 9 -4.39 -13.81 -4.00
N GLN A 10 -4.46 -13.28 -5.22
CA GLN A 10 -5.13 -12.02 -5.54
C GLN A 10 -6.63 -12.07 -5.19
N VAL A 11 -7.30 -13.16 -5.57
CA VAL A 11 -8.73 -13.36 -5.28
C VAL A 11 -8.98 -13.36 -3.77
N ARG A 12 -8.12 -14.02 -2.99
CA ARG A 12 -8.22 -14.03 -1.52
C ARG A 12 -8.03 -12.64 -0.92
N THR A 13 -7.04 -11.89 -1.41
CA THR A 13 -6.77 -10.52 -0.99
C THR A 13 -7.97 -9.60 -1.26
N VAL A 14 -8.54 -9.68 -2.46
CA VAL A 14 -9.74 -8.94 -2.85
C VAL A 14 -10.90 -9.23 -1.90
N VAL A 15 -11.22 -10.51 -1.70
CA VAL A 15 -12.34 -10.92 -0.84
C VAL A 15 -12.12 -10.50 0.61
N PHE A 16 -10.89 -10.58 1.10
CA PHE A 16 -10.54 -10.14 2.45
C PHE A 16 -10.76 -8.62 2.62
N ASN A 17 -10.25 -7.81 1.69
CA ASN A 17 -10.40 -6.34 1.76
C ASN A 17 -11.86 -5.90 1.58
N LEU A 18 -12.65 -6.58 0.76
CA LEU A 18 -14.08 -6.30 0.59
C LEU A 18 -14.92 -6.66 1.84
N LYS A 19 -14.48 -7.68 2.58
CA LYS A 19 -15.12 -8.13 3.82
C LYS A 19 -14.66 -7.36 5.06
N ASP A 20 -13.63 -6.52 4.96
CA ASP A 20 -13.12 -5.76 6.09
C ASP A 20 -14.18 -4.75 6.57
N PRO A 21 -14.72 -4.90 7.80
CA PRO A 21 -15.71 -3.96 8.34
C PRO A 21 -15.14 -2.55 8.52
N ASN A 22 -13.82 -2.40 8.61
CA ASN A 22 -13.14 -1.11 8.73
C ASN A 22 -12.88 -0.44 7.37
N ASN A 23 -13.35 -1.03 6.27
CA ASN A 23 -13.22 -0.48 4.93
C ASN A 23 -14.58 -0.42 4.18
N PRO A 24 -15.59 0.26 4.75
CA PRO A 24 -16.90 0.38 4.10
C PRO A 24 -16.81 1.12 2.76
N ASP A 25 -15.86 2.04 2.60
CA ASP A 25 -15.69 2.84 1.39
C ASP A 25 -15.25 2.02 0.19
N LEU A 26 -14.38 1.02 0.37
CA LEU A 26 -14.02 0.12 -0.74
C LEU A 26 -15.26 -0.65 -1.21
N ARG A 27 -16.02 -1.22 -0.28
CA ARG A 27 -17.26 -1.94 -0.60
C ARG A 27 -18.28 -1.03 -1.30
N GLY A 28 -18.43 0.21 -0.82
CA GLY A 28 -19.30 1.22 -1.43
C GLY A 28 -18.88 1.58 -2.86
N ARG A 29 -17.59 1.85 -3.09
CA ARG A 29 -17.04 2.17 -4.42
C ARG A 29 -17.23 1.04 -5.42
N VAL A 30 -17.12 -0.21 -4.98
CA VAL A 30 -17.33 -1.39 -5.82
C VAL A 30 -18.81 -1.60 -6.12
N ALA A 31 -19.68 -1.49 -5.12
CA ALA A 31 -21.13 -1.63 -5.31
C ALA A 31 -21.72 -0.54 -6.21
N ALA A 32 -21.17 0.68 -6.14
CA ALA A 32 -21.54 1.80 -7.00
C ALA A 32 -20.94 1.70 -8.43
N GLY A 33 -20.08 0.71 -8.70
CA GLY A 33 -19.44 0.52 -10.01
C GLY A 33 -18.29 1.50 -10.31
N HIS A 34 -17.81 2.25 -9.32
CA HIS A 34 -16.67 3.15 -9.48
C HIS A 34 -15.35 2.39 -9.66
N VAL A 35 -15.28 1.13 -9.21
CA VAL A 35 -14.13 0.26 -9.44
C VAL A 35 -14.56 -0.88 -10.36
N PRO A 36 -14.03 -0.96 -11.60
CA PRO A 36 -14.39 -2.05 -12.50
C PRO A 36 -13.79 -3.38 -12.00
N PRO A 37 -14.45 -4.52 -12.27
CA PRO A 37 -13.99 -5.84 -11.81
C PRO A 37 -12.57 -6.18 -12.27
N GLU A 38 -12.20 -5.76 -13.49
CA GLU A 38 -10.87 -5.96 -14.05
C GLU A 38 -9.80 -5.18 -13.27
N ALA A 39 -10.06 -3.91 -12.93
CA ALA A 39 -9.15 -3.15 -12.09
C ALA A 39 -9.02 -3.77 -10.70
N LEU A 40 -10.10 -4.32 -10.17
CA LEU A 40 -10.10 -4.98 -8.87
C LEU A 40 -9.20 -6.23 -8.84
N ALA A 41 -9.08 -6.93 -9.97
CA ALA A 41 -8.16 -8.05 -10.13
C ALA A 41 -6.69 -7.63 -10.25
N HIS A 42 -6.41 -6.36 -10.51
CA HIS A 42 -5.05 -5.82 -10.71
C HIS A 42 -4.60 -4.85 -9.63
N MET A 43 -5.50 -4.31 -8.82
CA MET A 43 -5.18 -3.41 -7.70
C MET A 43 -4.34 -4.12 -6.63
N GLY A 44 -3.36 -3.42 -6.09
CA GLY A 44 -2.57 -3.88 -4.95
C GLY A 44 -3.35 -3.82 -3.63
N ALA A 45 -2.92 -4.60 -2.64
CA ALA A 45 -3.54 -4.61 -1.31
C ALA A 45 -3.56 -3.22 -0.63
N GLU A 46 -2.54 -2.40 -0.90
CA GLU A 46 -2.45 -1.03 -0.38
C GLU A 46 -3.44 -0.08 -1.03
N GLU A 47 -3.70 -0.25 -2.32
CA GLU A 47 -4.66 0.55 -3.07
C GLU A 47 -6.10 0.19 -2.68
N MET A 48 -6.32 -1.06 -2.25
CA MET A 48 -7.58 -1.52 -1.67
C MET A 48 -7.76 -1.11 -0.20
N ALA A 49 -6.70 -0.73 0.52
CA ALA A 49 -6.81 -0.37 1.93
C ALA A 49 -7.71 0.87 2.15
N SER A 50 -8.27 0.99 3.35
CA SER A 50 -9.07 2.16 3.73
C SER A 50 -8.23 3.45 3.66
N ASP A 51 -8.88 4.58 3.45
CA ASP A 51 -8.18 5.86 3.26
C ASP A 51 -7.36 6.24 4.51
N ALA A 52 -7.86 5.92 5.72
CA ALA A 52 -7.12 6.06 6.97
C ALA A 52 -5.83 5.21 6.99
N ARG A 53 -5.89 3.96 6.50
CA ARG A 53 -4.71 3.08 6.39
C ARG A 53 -3.73 3.57 5.32
N LYS A 54 -4.22 4.09 4.20
CA LYS A 54 -3.37 4.69 3.16
C LYS A 54 -2.59 5.87 3.72
N VAL A 55 -3.23 6.74 4.50
CA VAL A 55 -2.58 7.88 5.16
C VAL A 55 -1.55 7.40 6.19
N ALA A 56 -1.90 6.44 7.05
CA ALA A 56 -0.97 5.90 8.03
C ALA A 56 0.27 5.26 7.37
N ASN A 57 0.06 4.45 6.32
CA ASN A 57 1.16 3.83 5.57
C ASN A 57 2.05 4.87 4.89
N ALA A 58 1.45 5.94 4.34
CA ALA A 58 2.20 7.04 3.72
C ALA A 58 3.06 7.79 4.76
N GLN A 59 2.55 8.00 5.97
CA GLN A 59 3.29 8.63 7.06
C GLN A 59 4.48 7.78 7.50
N ILE A 60 4.27 6.48 7.74
CA ILE A 60 5.35 5.55 8.11
C ILE A 60 6.45 5.53 7.04
N ARG A 61 6.08 5.47 5.76
CA ARG A 61 7.04 5.53 4.64
C ARG A 61 7.85 6.82 4.64
N LYS A 62 7.20 7.95 4.92
CA LYS A 62 7.86 9.26 4.98
C LYS A 62 8.84 9.34 6.14
N GLU A 63 8.47 8.81 7.30
CA GLU A 63 9.35 8.75 8.47
C GLU A 63 10.56 7.86 8.23
N MET A 64 10.36 6.65 7.72
CA MET A 64 11.44 5.73 7.35
C MET A 64 12.41 6.35 6.32
N ALA A 65 11.88 7.05 5.31
CA ALA A 65 12.72 7.73 4.33
C ALA A 65 13.53 8.88 4.95
N ALA A 66 12.93 9.64 5.86
CA ALA A 66 13.61 10.73 6.57
C ALA A 66 14.71 10.21 7.51
N GLU A 67 14.48 9.09 8.20
CA GLU A 67 15.48 8.46 9.07
C GLU A 67 16.65 7.90 8.27
N LEU A 68 16.42 7.28 7.11
CA LEU A 68 17.48 6.76 6.26
C LEU A 68 18.43 7.88 5.79
N VAL A 69 17.87 9.01 5.33
CA VAL A 69 18.64 10.19 4.93
C VAL A 69 19.43 10.76 6.11
N ARG A 70 18.83 10.85 7.30
CA ARG A 70 19.51 11.31 8.52
C ARG A 70 20.66 10.38 8.92
N GLY A 71 20.47 9.06 8.85
CA GLY A 71 21.49 8.07 9.15
C GLY A 71 22.70 8.12 8.21
N GLN A 72 22.47 8.42 6.92
CA GLN A 72 23.55 8.61 5.94
C GLN A 72 24.42 9.84 6.24
N SER A 73 23.81 10.94 6.70
CA SER A 73 24.55 12.16 7.08
C SER A 73 25.37 12.05 8.38
N GLN A 74 25.02 11.13 9.29
CA GLN A 74 25.77 10.95 10.55
C GLN A 74 27.01 10.04 10.41
N MET A 75 27.13 9.27 9.31
CA MET A 75 28.28 8.39 9.06
C MET A 75 29.48 9.06 8.36
N ALA A 76 29.45 10.38 8.14
CA ALA A 76 30.48 11.09 7.38
C ALA A 76 31.50 11.87 8.23
N THR A 77 31.54 11.70 9.55
CA THR A 77 32.53 12.39 10.42
C THR A 77 33.23 11.41 11.36
N THR A 78 34.16 10.64 10.79
CA THR A 78 35.27 10.04 11.54
C THR A 78 36.55 10.73 11.05
N ASP A 79 36.92 11.79 11.75
CA ASP A 79 38.26 12.37 11.69
C ASP A 79 39.09 11.63 12.75
N GLN A 80 39.70 10.52 12.35
CA GLN A 80 40.55 9.72 13.24
C GLN A 80 41.89 9.44 12.56
N PHE A 81 42.64 10.52 12.31
CA PHE A 81 44.07 10.47 12.04
C PHE A 81 44.76 11.56 12.87
N GLN A 82 45.45 11.15 13.93
CA GLN A 82 46.59 11.88 14.49
C GLN A 82 47.58 10.90 15.12
#